data_AF-A0A7T9DJI3-F1
#
_entry.id   AF-A0A7T9DJI3-F1
#
_cell.length_a   1.000
_cell.length_b   1.000
_cell.length_c   1.000
_cell.angle_alpha   90.00
_cell.angle_beta   90.00
_cell.angle_gamma   90.00
#
_symmetry.space_group_name_H-M   'P 1'
#
loop_
_entity.id
_entity.type
_entity.pdbx_description
1 polymer ?
#
loop_
_entity_poly.entity_id
_entity_poly.type
_entity_poly.pdbx_seq_one_letter_code
_entity_poly.pdbx_strand_id
1 'polypeptide(L)'
;MAPKKKHSAKKTPHIKPLHPHPEAKATPAIHPLHPTQMDFFDTLTLCKKYHIPTLPTVRVKDETQLGIALEQFGFPVAMKAIGKKLIHKSDVGGVKLNVMNNHYALEVFDHFKKIPHMESVAVQPMKKGLEIIIGGKRDPQFGPMVLVGLGGVYTEVFKDTAMRVCPITRLDAHAMLEELKIYPILMGARGQKPINMRQLEETLLNVSQFMLKNEQIKELDLNPVMATHAEVVAVDVRAIL
;
A
#
# COMPACT_ATOMS: atom_id res chain seq x y z
N MET A 1 -28.34 -47.05 -65.56
CA MET A 1 -27.73 -48.05 -64.65
C MET A 1 -26.22 -47.85 -64.70
N ALA A 2 -25.61 -47.31 -63.64
CA ALA A 2 -24.18 -46.95 -63.59
C ALA A 2 -23.40 -47.91 -62.66
N PRO A 3 -22.13 -48.25 -62.96
CA PRO A 3 -21.39 -49.29 -62.24
C PRO A 3 -20.69 -48.78 -60.98
N LYS A 4 -20.69 -49.61 -59.93
CA LYS A 4 -20.04 -49.38 -58.63
C LYS A 4 -18.51 -49.43 -58.75
N LYS A 5 -17.81 -48.35 -58.41
CA LYS A 5 -16.35 -48.31 -58.20
C LYS A 5 -15.99 -48.76 -56.77
N LYS A 6 -15.17 -49.81 -56.67
CA LYS A 6 -14.52 -50.29 -55.44
C LYS A 6 -13.57 -49.21 -54.88
N HIS A 7 -13.72 -48.82 -53.61
CA HIS A 7 -12.75 -48.00 -52.90
C HIS A 7 -11.81 -48.90 -52.08
N SER A 8 -10.51 -48.75 -52.35
CA SER A 8 -9.40 -49.41 -51.65
C SER A 8 -9.18 -48.76 -50.29
N ALA A 9 -9.25 -49.55 -49.21
CA ALA A 9 -8.92 -49.12 -47.86
C ALA A 9 -7.40 -48.90 -47.73
N LYS A 10 -6.98 -47.66 -47.43
CA LYS A 10 -5.60 -47.34 -47.06
C LYS A 10 -5.38 -47.68 -45.58
N LYS A 11 -4.38 -48.52 -45.31
CA LYS A 11 -3.89 -48.87 -43.96
C LYS A 11 -3.32 -47.63 -43.27
N THR A 12 -3.77 -47.36 -42.05
CA THR A 12 -3.19 -46.39 -41.12
C THR A 12 -1.85 -46.90 -40.57
N PRO A 13 -0.82 -46.04 -40.40
CA PRO A 13 0.46 -46.44 -39.84
C PRO A 13 0.38 -46.59 -38.31
N HIS A 14 0.96 -47.68 -37.79
CA HIS A 14 1.14 -47.93 -36.35
C HIS A 14 2.14 -46.93 -35.76
N ILE A 15 1.70 -46.11 -34.81
CA ILE A 15 2.56 -45.27 -33.97
C ILE A 15 2.98 -46.10 -32.75
N LYS A 16 4.29 -46.30 -32.55
CA LYS A 16 4.84 -46.92 -31.34
C LYS A 16 4.63 -45.99 -30.13
N PRO A 17 4.32 -46.50 -28.92
CA PRO A 17 4.25 -45.66 -27.72
C PRO A 17 5.63 -45.10 -27.39
N LEU A 18 5.71 -43.80 -27.10
CA LEU A 18 6.92 -43.18 -26.53
C LEU A 18 7.21 -43.78 -25.15
N HIS A 19 8.47 -44.11 -24.90
CA HIS A 19 8.94 -44.46 -23.56
C HIS A 19 8.80 -43.26 -22.61
N PRO A 20 8.42 -43.49 -21.33
CA PRO A 20 8.37 -42.41 -20.35
C PRO A 20 9.78 -41.88 -20.08
N HIS A 21 9.95 -40.55 -20.17
CA HIS A 21 11.17 -39.87 -19.76
C HIS A 21 11.40 -40.04 -18.25
N PRO A 22 12.66 -40.19 -17.79
CA PRO A 22 12.96 -40.28 -16.37
C PRO A 22 12.56 -38.98 -15.68
N GLU A 23 11.83 -39.11 -14.57
CA GLU A 23 11.38 -38.00 -13.72
C GLU A 23 12.57 -37.11 -13.33
N ALA A 24 12.55 -35.88 -13.82
CA ALA A 24 13.47 -34.84 -13.37
C ALA A 24 13.16 -34.56 -11.90
N LYS A 25 14.10 -34.90 -11.01
CA LYS A 25 14.05 -34.51 -9.60
C LYS A 25 13.88 -32.99 -9.54
N ALA A 26 12.72 -32.55 -9.04
CA ALA A 26 12.45 -31.15 -8.82
C ALA A 26 13.52 -30.57 -7.89
N THR A 27 14.33 -29.66 -8.41
CA THR A 27 15.16 -28.76 -7.63
C THR A 27 14.27 -28.06 -6.60
N PRO A 28 14.66 -27.91 -5.33
CA PRO A 28 13.83 -27.20 -4.36
C PRO A 28 13.57 -25.79 -4.91
N ALA A 29 12.29 -25.44 -5.08
CA ALA A 29 11.89 -24.09 -5.41
C ALA A 29 12.48 -23.18 -4.33
N ILE A 30 13.42 -22.32 -4.73
CA ILE A 30 13.89 -21.22 -3.89
C ILE A 30 12.66 -20.34 -3.73
N HIS A 31 11.98 -20.43 -2.59
CA HIS A 31 10.92 -19.50 -2.24
C HIS A 31 11.46 -18.07 -2.47
N PRO A 32 10.75 -17.20 -3.20
CA PRO A 32 11.18 -15.82 -3.31
C PRO A 32 11.23 -15.27 -1.89
N LEU A 33 12.41 -14.79 -1.47
CA LEU A 33 12.57 -14.01 -0.26
C LEU A 33 11.47 -12.96 -0.26
N HIS A 34 10.53 -13.05 0.68
CA HIS A 34 9.55 -11.98 0.85
C HIS A 34 10.35 -10.67 0.96
N PRO A 35 10.01 -9.64 0.17
CA PRO A 35 10.73 -8.39 0.23
C PRO A 35 10.81 -7.90 1.67
N THR A 36 12.00 -7.52 2.13
CA THR A 36 12.19 -7.13 3.54
C THR A 36 11.46 -5.81 3.76
N GLN A 37 10.41 -5.83 4.58
CA GLN A 37 9.70 -4.61 4.96
C GLN A 37 10.51 -3.82 5.99
N MET A 38 10.64 -2.51 5.78
CA MET A 38 11.23 -1.60 6.76
C MET A 38 10.32 -1.47 7.99
N ASP A 39 10.90 -1.26 9.18
CA ASP A 39 10.11 -0.97 10.37
C ASP A 39 9.20 0.25 10.14
N PHE A 40 8.00 0.19 10.70
CA PHE A 40 7.00 1.24 10.51
C PHE A 40 7.48 2.62 11.01
N PHE A 41 8.16 2.69 12.15
CA PHE A 41 8.64 3.97 12.69
C PHE A 41 9.91 4.45 12.00
N ASP A 42 10.74 3.55 11.49
CA ASP A 42 11.86 3.91 10.62
C ASP A 42 11.33 4.51 9.30
N THR A 43 10.25 3.93 8.76
CA THR A 43 9.55 4.45 7.58
C THR A 43 8.99 5.85 7.86
N LEU A 44 8.30 6.07 8.99
CA LEU A 44 7.82 7.40 9.41
C LEU A 44 8.97 8.42 9.54
N THR A 45 10.09 8.00 10.11
CA THR A 45 11.28 8.85 10.28
C THR A 45 11.85 9.26 8.93
N LEU A 46 11.88 8.34 7.98
CA LEU A 46 12.33 8.62 6.62
C LEU A 46 11.33 9.53 5.88
N CYS A 47 10.02 9.27 5.95
CA CYS A 47 9.00 10.17 5.41
C CYS A 47 9.16 11.61 5.93
N LYS A 48 9.36 11.78 7.24
CA LYS A 48 9.61 13.09 7.85
C LYS A 48 10.85 13.78 7.29
N LYS A 49 11.96 13.06 7.08
CA LYS A 49 13.19 13.59 6.48
C LYS A 49 12.95 14.18 5.07
N TYR A 50 12.02 13.60 4.32
CA TYR A 50 11.65 14.07 2.98
C TYR A 50 10.41 14.98 2.97
N HIS A 51 9.95 15.44 4.13
CA HIS A 51 8.77 16.31 4.26
C HIS A 51 7.48 15.69 3.69
N ILE A 52 7.38 14.36 3.71
CA ILE A 52 6.14 13.63 3.40
C ILE A 52 5.25 13.72 4.66
N PRO A 53 4.06 14.35 4.60
CA PRO A 53 3.22 14.51 5.77
C PRO A 53 2.65 13.17 6.23
N THR A 54 2.87 12.83 7.49
CA THR A 54 2.32 11.62 8.13
C THR A 54 1.60 12.00 9.42
N LEU A 55 0.57 11.25 9.81
CA LEU A 55 -0.12 11.51 11.07
C LEU A 55 0.84 11.44 12.26
N PRO A 56 0.67 12.31 13.28
CA PRO A 56 1.32 12.14 14.56
C PRO A 56 1.10 10.72 15.08
N THR A 57 2.19 10.04 15.45
CA THR A 57 2.15 8.63 15.82
C THR A 57 3.08 8.38 17.00
N VAL A 58 2.57 7.73 18.04
CA VAL A 58 3.37 7.34 19.21
C VAL A 58 3.55 5.83 19.22
N ARG A 59 4.79 5.39 19.51
CA ARG A 59 5.10 3.98 19.79
C ARG A 59 4.79 3.69 21.25
N VAL A 60 3.92 2.71 21.48
CA VAL A 60 3.47 2.27 22.80
C VAL A 60 3.90 0.83 23.02
N LYS A 61 4.65 0.56 24.10
CA LYS A 61 5.12 -0.77 24.50
C LYS A 61 4.51 -1.29 25.80
N ASP A 62 3.90 -0.40 26.58
CA ASP A 62 3.30 -0.71 27.88
C ASP A 62 2.08 0.17 28.14
N GLU A 63 1.34 -0.14 29.19
CA GLU A 63 0.09 0.56 29.55
C GLU A 63 0.34 2.00 30.01
N THR A 64 1.51 2.29 30.59
CA THR A 64 1.87 3.66 30.98
C THR A 64 2.04 4.54 29.76
N GLN A 65 2.78 4.07 28.74
CA GLN A 65 2.92 4.75 27.45
C GLN A 65 1.58 4.87 26.73
N LEU A 66 0.70 3.87 26.87
CA LEU A 66 -0.64 3.93 26.30
C LEU A 66 -1.43 5.10 26.90
N GLY A 67 -1.48 5.21 28.23
CA GLY A 67 -2.17 6.31 28.91
C GLY A 67 -1.69 7.68 28.44
N ILE A 68 -0.38 7.89 28.37
CA ILE A 68 0.22 9.15 27.89
C ILE A 68 -0.21 9.45 26.45
N ALA A 69 -0.17 8.46 25.55
CA ALA A 69 -0.56 8.65 24.15
C ALA A 69 -2.06 8.99 24.00
N LEU A 70 -2.92 8.36 24.80
CA LEU A 70 -4.37 8.62 24.79
C LEU A 70 -4.70 10.02 25.31
N GLU A 71 -4.04 10.47 26.37
CA GLU A 71 -4.16 11.84 26.88
C GLU A 71 -3.68 12.87 25.86
N GLN A 72 -2.55 12.59 25.19
CA GLN A 72 -1.98 13.47 24.18
C GLN A 72 -2.90 13.68 22.97
N PHE A 73 -3.51 12.60 22.46
CA PHE A 73 -4.30 12.67 21.22
C PHE A 73 -5.79 12.93 21.45
N GLY A 74 -6.32 12.57 22.61
CA GLY A 74 -7.76 12.52 22.83
C GLY A 74 -8.46 11.48 21.94
N PHE A 75 -9.77 11.35 22.10
CA PHE A 75 -10.55 10.35 21.38
C PHE A 75 -11.35 10.95 20.20
N PRO A 76 -11.61 10.18 19.14
CA PRO A 76 -11.19 8.80 18.92
C PRO A 76 -9.74 8.64 18.42
N VAL A 77 -9.10 7.55 18.82
CA VAL A 77 -7.79 7.12 18.28
C VAL A 77 -7.91 5.85 17.43
N ALA A 78 -6.91 5.65 16.56
CA ALA A 78 -6.58 4.37 15.96
C ALA A 78 -5.42 3.72 16.71
N MET A 79 -5.52 2.41 16.93
CA MET A 79 -4.47 1.58 17.49
C MET A 79 -4.10 0.50 16.47
N LYS A 80 -2.81 0.38 16.14
CA LYS A 80 -2.29 -0.58 15.17
C LYS A 80 -1.17 -1.39 15.79
N ALA A 81 -1.28 -2.71 15.78
CA ALA A 81 -0.20 -3.61 16.18
C ALA A 81 0.95 -3.52 15.16
N ILE A 82 2.18 -3.41 15.67
CA ILE A 82 3.41 -3.27 14.90
C ILE A 82 4.37 -4.39 15.27
N GLY A 83 4.98 -5.00 14.27
CA GLY A 83 6.05 -5.98 14.44
C GLY A 83 6.71 -6.32 13.12
N LYS A 84 8.00 -6.68 13.12
CA LYS A 84 8.78 -6.87 11.89
C LYS A 84 8.25 -7.99 11.00
N LYS A 85 7.64 -9.01 11.62
CA LYS A 85 7.02 -10.15 10.93
C LYS A 85 5.49 -10.03 10.84
N LEU A 86 4.92 -8.90 11.27
CA LEU A 86 3.49 -8.64 11.27
C LEU A 86 3.13 -7.76 10.05
N ILE A 87 3.08 -8.38 8.88
CA ILE A 87 2.86 -7.68 7.60
C ILE A 87 1.37 -7.36 7.41
N HIS A 88 0.50 -8.37 7.50
CA HIS A 88 -0.95 -8.23 7.32
C HIS A 88 -1.68 -8.02 8.65
N LYS A 89 -1.37 -6.91 9.32
CA LYS A 89 -1.93 -6.55 10.65
C LYS A 89 -3.47 -6.56 10.68
N SER A 90 -4.14 -6.11 9.63
CA SER A 90 -5.62 -6.11 9.58
C SER A 90 -6.22 -7.52 9.62
N ASP A 91 -5.59 -8.48 8.93
CA ASP A 91 -6.10 -9.86 8.78
C ASP A 91 -6.09 -10.63 10.11
N VAL A 92 -5.19 -10.23 11.01
CA VAL A 92 -5.10 -10.79 12.36
C VAL A 92 -5.78 -9.91 13.42
N GLY A 93 -6.61 -8.95 12.99
CA GLY A 93 -7.32 -8.04 13.90
C GLY A 93 -6.43 -6.99 14.56
N GLY A 94 -5.17 -6.84 14.12
CA GLY A 94 -4.15 -5.92 14.62
C GLY A 94 -4.36 -4.45 14.22
N VAL A 95 -5.55 -4.06 13.77
CA VAL A 95 -5.94 -2.67 13.56
C VAL A 95 -7.31 -2.45 14.20
N LYS A 96 -7.39 -1.48 15.11
CA LYS A 96 -8.64 -1.04 15.73
C LYS A 96 -8.79 0.46 15.56
N LEU A 97 -9.87 0.83 14.89
CA LEU A 97 -10.27 2.22 14.65
C LEU A 97 -11.37 2.61 15.63
N ASN A 98 -11.60 3.91 15.80
CA ASN A 98 -12.64 4.44 16.69
C ASN A 98 -12.54 3.90 18.12
N VAL A 99 -11.32 3.82 18.66
CA VAL A 99 -11.15 3.56 20.10
C VAL A 99 -11.58 4.83 20.83
N MET A 100 -12.66 4.73 21.61
CA MET A 100 -13.40 5.89 22.13
C MET A 100 -13.08 6.27 23.58
N ASN A 101 -12.45 5.39 24.34
CA ASN A 101 -12.16 5.60 25.76
C ASN A 101 -11.00 4.72 26.23
N ASN A 102 -10.48 5.04 27.43
CA ASN A 102 -9.35 4.33 28.04
C ASN A 102 -9.63 2.85 28.28
N HIS A 103 -10.85 2.48 28.70
CA HIS A 103 -11.21 1.09 28.98
C HIS A 103 -11.10 0.22 27.72
N TYR A 104 -11.73 0.66 26.62
CA TYR A 104 -11.66 -0.04 25.34
C TYR A 104 -10.23 -0.05 24.77
N ALA A 105 -9.45 1.01 24.99
CA ALA A 105 -8.04 1.04 24.58
C ALA A 105 -7.20 -0.04 25.28
N LEU A 106 -7.42 -0.28 26.58
CA LEU A 106 -6.76 -1.35 27.33
C LEU A 106 -7.16 -2.73 26.82
N GLU A 107 -8.45 -2.95 26.55
CA GLU A 107 -8.94 -4.20 25.95
C GLU A 107 -8.28 -4.49 24.58
N VAL A 108 -8.16 -3.46 23.75
CA VAL A 108 -7.46 -3.55 22.45
C VAL A 108 -5.98 -3.86 22.65
N PHE A 109 -5.33 -3.19 23.61
CA PHE A 109 -3.92 -3.41 23.90
C PHE A 109 -3.65 -4.86 24.36
N ASP A 110 -4.47 -5.39 25.27
CA ASP A 110 -4.39 -6.77 25.74
C ASP A 110 -4.70 -7.79 24.65
N HIS A 111 -5.60 -7.47 23.73
CA HIS A 111 -5.82 -8.27 22.54
C HIS A 111 -4.58 -8.30 21.64
N PHE A 112 -3.95 -7.15 21.39
CA PHE A 112 -2.75 -7.06 20.55
C PHE A 112 -1.54 -7.79 21.15
N LYS A 113 -1.36 -7.81 22.48
CA LYS A 113 -0.30 -8.60 23.15
C LYS A 113 -0.37 -10.10 22.80
N LYS A 114 -1.54 -10.60 22.39
CA LYS A 114 -1.76 -12.01 22.01
C LYS A 114 -1.48 -12.29 20.53
N ILE A 115 -1.28 -11.26 19.72
CA ILE A 115 -0.97 -11.40 18.30
C ILE A 115 0.48 -11.86 18.13
N PRO A 116 0.75 -12.96 17.40
CA PRO A 116 2.11 -13.41 17.14
C PRO A 116 2.96 -12.33 16.48
N HIS A 117 4.22 -12.20 16.93
CA HIS A 117 5.19 -11.23 16.41
C HIS A 117 4.84 -9.76 16.62
N MET A 118 3.83 -9.44 17.44
CA MET A 118 3.59 -8.07 17.91
C MET A 118 4.75 -7.61 18.81
N GLU A 119 5.30 -6.43 18.52
CA GLU A 119 6.41 -5.82 19.26
C GLU A 119 6.01 -4.50 19.95
N SER A 120 5.05 -3.78 19.38
CA SER A 120 4.52 -2.52 19.94
C SER A 120 3.18 -2.15 19.31
N VAL A 121 2.57 -1.08 19.78
CA VAL A 121 1.37 -0.47 19.20
C VAL A 121 1.71 0.92 18.69
N ALA A 122 1.27 1.25 17.48
CA ALA A 122 1.19 2.62 17.00
C ALA A 122 -0.18 3.20 17.39
N VAL A 123 -0.17 4.30 18.15
CA VAL A 123 -1.37 5.07 18.49
C VAL A 123 -1.37 6.37 17.68
N GLN A 124 -2.50 6.66 17.03
CA GLN A 124 -2.67 7.80 16.12
C GLN A 124 -4.05 8.45 16.33
N PRO A 125 -4.20 9.78 16.16
CA PRO A 125 -5.52 10.40 16.08
C PRO A 125 -6.26 9.95 14.81
N MET A 126 -7.58 9.92 14.85
CA MET A 126 -8.39 9.62 13.67
C MET A 126 -8.56 10.84 12.76
N LYS A 127 -8.35 10.66 11.46
CA LYS A 127 -8.61 11.69 10.44
C LYS A 127 -9.65 11.19 9.43
N LYS A 128 -10.49 12.11 8.97
CA LYS A 128 -11.42 11.91 7.85
C LYS A 128 -11.02 12.81 6.70
N GLY A 129 -11.21 12.34 5.48
CA GLY A 129 -10.95 13.06 4.26
C GLY A 129 -11.25 12.21 3.04
N LEU A 130 -11.00 12.75 1.85
CA LEU A 130 -10.95 11.94 0.64
C LEU A 130 -9.70 11.05 0.71
N GLU A 131 -9.88 9.75 0.48
CA GLU A 131 -8.78 8.80 0.47
C GLU A 131 -8.08 8.82 -0.88
N ILE A 132 -6.77 9.05 -0.85
CA ILE A 132 -5.85 9.04 -1.99
C ILE A 132 -4.76 8.00 -1.70
N ILE A 133 -4.26 7.35 -2.74
CA ILE A 133 -3.06 6.52 -2.66
C ILE A 133 -1.93 7.32 -3.29
N ILE A 134 -0.79 7.36 -2.62
CA ILE A 134 0.46 7.84 -3.19
C ILE A 134 1.50 6.74 -3.01
N GLY A 135 2.13 6.33 -4.10
CA GLY A 135 3.12 5.26 -4.10
C GLY A 135 4.41 5.69 -4.78
N GLY A 136 5.50 5.05 -4.39
CA GLY A 136 6.77 5.05 -5.11
C GLY A 136 7.17 3.61 -5.39
N LYS A 137 7.65 3.31 -6.59
CA LYS A 137 8.20 1.98 -6.90
C LYS A 137 9.41 2.09 -7.81
N ARG A 138 10.38 1.18 -7.67
CA ARG A 138 11.43 0.97 -8.67
C ARG A 138 10.99 -0.07 -9.67
N ASP A 139 10.78 0.38 -10.89
CA ASP A 139 10.58 -0.49 -12.03
C ASP A 139 11.94 -0.97 -12.58
N PRO A 140 12.08 -2.26 -12.96
CA PRO A 140 13.32 -2.78 -13.51
C PRO A 140 13.78 -2.11 -14.82
N GLN A 141 12.84 -1.59 -15.62
CA GLN A 141 13.12 -0.96 -16.90
C GLN A 141 13.21 0.56 -16.79
N PHE A 142 12.30 1.17 -16.03
CA PHE A 142 12.17 2.63 -15.97
C PHE A 142 12.83 3.28 -14.75
N GLY A 143 13.28 2.48 -13.77
CA GLY A 143 13.85 3.00 -12.53
C GLY A 143 12.79 3.52 -11.56
N PRO A 144 13.10 4.53 -10.72
CA PRO A 144 12.16 5.04 -9.73
C PRO A 144 10.98 5.74 -10.39
N MET A 145 9.78 5.42 -9.92
CA MET A 145 8.53 6.00 -10.38
C MET A 145 7.65 6.37 -9.19
N VAL A 146 6.75 7.31 -9.42
CA VAL A 146 5.73 7.76 -8.46
C VAL A 146 4.34 7.54 -9.05
N LEU A 147 3.41 7.17 -8.19
CA LEU A 147 2.01 6.88 -8.50
C LEU A 147 1.11 7.73 -7.60
N VAL A 148 0.01 8.21 -8.16
CA VAL A 148 -1.12 8.77 -7.42
C VAL A 148 -2.40 8.11 -7.90
N GLY A 149 -3.39 7.97 -7.03
CA GLY A 149 -4.70 7.47 -7.43
C GLY A 149 -5.77 7.55 -6.36
N LEU A 150 -6.99 7.16 -6.74
CA LEU A 150 -8.10 7.03 -5.81
C LEU A 150 -7.81 5.95 -4.76
N GLY A 151 -7.93 6.32 -3.48
CA GLY A 151 -7.85 5.41 -2.34
C GLY A 151 -9.20 4.83 -1.91
N GLY A 152 -9.16 4.05 -0.83
CA GLY A 152 -10.32 3.46 -0.19
C GLY A 152 -10.92 2.27 -0.93
N VAL A 153 -12.17 1.94 -0.60
CA VAL A 153 -12.85 0.70 -1.05
C VAL A 153 -13.04 0.60 -2.56
N TYR A 154 -12.87 1.70 -3.30
CA TYR A 154 -13.11 1.75 -4.73
C TYR A 154 -11.83 1.70 -5.58
N THR A 155 -10.65 1.63 -4.96
CA THR A 155 -9.36 1.57 -5.67
C THR A 155 -9.32 0.45 -6.70
N GLU A 156 -9.69 -0.78 -6.33
CA GLU A 156 -9.62 -1.95 -7.21
C GLU A 156 -10.66 -1.91 -8.35
N VAL A 157 -11.78 -1.23 -8.11
CA VAL A 157 -12.91 -1.14 -9.05
C VAL A 157 -12.63 -0.13 -10.15
N PHE A 158 -12.22 1.08 -9.79
CA PHE A 158 -12.03 2.16 -10.78
C PHE A 158 -10.66 2.16 -11.43
N LYS A 159 -9.65 1.61 -10.74
CA LYS A 159 -8.23 1.62 -11.16
C LYS A 159 -7.81 3.01 -11.63
N ASP A 160 -8.24 4.02 -10.88
CA ASP A 160 -8.05 5.43 -11.21
C ASP A 160 -6.70 5.90 -10.68
N THR A 161 -5.68 5.75 -11.52
CA THR A 161 -4.29 6.01 -11.14
C THR A 161 -3.52 6.67 -12.27
N ALA A 162 -2.59 7.56 -11.91
CA ALA A 162 -1.60 8.13 -12.80
C ALA A 162 -0.19 7.84 -12.27
N MET A 163 0.78 7.66 -13.17
CA MET A 163 2.14 7.29 -12.82
C MET A 163 3.15 8.03 -13.69
N ARG A 164 4.31 8.37 -13.12
CA ARG A 164 5.43 9.04 -13.81
C ARG A 164 6.78 8.50 -13.33
N VAL A 165 7.77 8.55 -14.23
CA VAL A 165 9.17 8.28 -13.89
C VAL A 165 9.75 9.48 -13.13
N CYS A 166 10.53 9.21 -12.09
CA CYS A 166 11.20 10.25 -11.31
C CYS A 166 12.50 10.74 -12.00
N PRO A 167 12.92 12.00 -11.79
CA PRO A 167 12.23 13.05 -11.03
C PRO A 167 11.00 13.59 -11.76
N ILE A 168 9.93 13.86 -11.01
CA ILE A 168 8.80 14.62 -11.53
C ILE A 168 8.99 16.12 -11.25
N THR A 169 8.46 16.96 -12.12
CA THR A 169 8.29 18.40 -11.90
C THR A 169 6.93 18.71 -11.30
N ARG A 170 6.72 19.96 -10.88
CA ARG A 170 5.39 20.39 -10.40
C ARG A 170 4.32 20.33 -11.49
N LEU A 171 4.71 20.57 -12.75
CA LEU A 171 3.82 20.42 -13.90
C LEU A 171 3.40 18.95 -14.08
N ASP A 172 4.35 18.02 -13.94
CA ASP A 172 4.05 16.58 -13.98
C ASP A 172 3.09 16.18 -12.85
N ALA A 173 3.35 16.64 -11.62
CA ALA A 173 2.50 16.36 -10.46
C ALA A 173 1.06 16.87 -10.69
N HIS A 174 0.91 18.08 -11.21
CA HIS A 174 -0.40 18.64 -11.54
C HIS A 174 -1.10 17.81 -12.63
N ALA A 175 -0.41 17.51 -13.74
CA ALA A 175 -0.94 16.73 -14.84
C ALA A 175 -1.36 15.31 -14.40
N MET A 176 -0.59 14.67 -13.51
CA MET A 176 -0.96 13.38 -12.92
C MET A 176 -2.29 13.46 -12.15
N LEU A 177 -2.57 14.57 -11.46
CA LEU A 177 -3.83 14.76 -10.74
C LEU A 177 -5.00 15.02 -11.71
N GLU A 178 -4.77 15.78 -12.79
CA GLU A 178 -5.75 16.04 -13.84
C GLU A 178 -6.16 14.77 -14.62
N GLU A 179 -5.25 13.80 -14.73
CA GLU A 179 -5.50 12.50 -15.38
C GLU A 179 -6.48 11.61 -14.59
N LEU A 180 -6.67 11.88 -13.29
CA LEU A 180 -7.56 11.09 -12.46
C LEU A 180 -9.02 11.38 -12.83
N LYS A 181 -9.82 10.32 -12.97
CA LYS A 181 -11.28 10.42 -13.14
C LYS A 181 -11.93 11.16 -11.97
N ILE A 182 -11.33 11.08 -10.77
CA ILE A 182 -11.78 11.82 -9.58
C ILE A 182 -11.33 13.28 -9.54
N TYR A 183 -10.57 13.80 -10.52
CA TYR A 183 -10.11 15.20 -10.52
C TYR A 183 -11.22 16.23 -10.24
N PRO A 184 -12.44 16.12 -10.80
CA PRO A 184 -13.54 17.03 -10.46
C PRO A 184 -13.92 17.00 -8.97
N ILE A 185 -13.73 15.87 -8.29
CA ILE A 185 -13.95 15.74 -6.83
C ILE A 185 -12.81 16.40 -6.06
N LEU A 186 -11.56 16.28 -6.53
CA LEU A 186 -10.41 16.97 -5.94
C LEU A 186 -10.60 18.49 -5.96
N MET A 187 -11.17 19.00 -7.06
CA MET A 187 -11.51 20.42 -7.24
C MET A 187 -12.78 20.85 -6.49
N GLY A 188 -13.41 19.96 -5.73
CA GLY A 188 -14.62 20.20 -4.99
C GLY A 188 -15.88 19.88 -5.79
N ALA A 189 -16.84 19.22 -5.14
CA ALA A 189 -18.13 18.87 -5.73
C ALA A 189 -19.27 19.06 -4.73
N ARG A 190 -20.46 19.44 -5.21
CA ARG A 190 -21.70 19.54 -4.40
C ARG A 190 -21.51 20.33 -3.07
N GLY A 191 -20.92 21.52 -3.16
CA GLY A 191 -20.70 22.40 -2.00
C GLY A 191 -19.50 22.04 -1.13
N GLN A 192 -18.76 20.98 -1.47
CA GLN A 192 -17.47 20.68 -0.83
C GLN A 192 -16.39 21.61 -1.38
N LYS A 193 -15.51 22.08 -0.50
CA LYS A 193 -14.31 22.83 -0.90
C LYS A 193 -13.35 21.91 -1.66
N PRO A 194 -12.55 22.45 -2.60
CA PRO A 194 -11.41 21.72 -3.15
C PRO A 194 -10.51 21.20 -2.05
N ILE A 195 -9.83 20.07 -2.28
CA ILE A 195 -8.76 19.62 -1.40
C ILE A 195 -7.57 20.59 -1.50
N ASN A 196 -6.62 20.48 -0.56
CA ASN A 196 -5.36 21.21 -0.62
C ASN A 196 -4.46 20.65 -1.73
N MET A 197 -4.77 21.01 -2.98
CA MET A 197 -4.09 20.56 -4.20
C MET A 197 -2.59 20.84 -4.15
N ARG A 198 -2.22 22.02 -3.65
CA ARG A 198 -0.83 22.42 -3.48
C ARG A 198 -0.06 21.45 -2.59
N GLN A 199 -0.61 21.05 -1.45
CA GLN A 199 0.06 20.12 -0.55
C GLN A 199 0.10 18.69 -1.13
N LEU A 200 -0.91 18.31 -1.91
CA LEU A 200 -0.92 17.02 -2.60
C LEU A 200 0.19 16.95 -3.66
N GLU A 201 0.34 17.98 -4.48
CA GLU A 201 1.45 18.12 -5.44
C GLU A 201 2.82 18.10 -4.74
N GLU A 202 2.97 18.85 -3.65
CA GLU A 202 4.20 18.89 -2.85
C GLU A 202 4.53 17.50 -2.27
N THR A 203 3.53 16.74 -1.85
CA THR A 203 3.70 15.36 -1.37
C THR A 203 4.20 14.44 -2.49
N LEU A 204 3.69 14.57 -3.72
CA LEU A 204 4.17 13.79 -4.88
C LEU A 204 5.62 14.12 -5.23
N LEU A 205 5.99 15.40 -5.21
CA LEU A 205 7.37 15.85 -5.42
C LEU A 205 8.31 15.27 -4.35
N ASN A 206 7.87 15.28 -3.10
CA ASN A 206 8.63 14.73 -1.97
C ASN A 206 8.80 13.21 -2.08
N VAL A 207 7.76 12.47 -2.50
CA VAL A 207 7.86 11.04 -2.80
C VAL A 207 8.80 10.77 -3.98
N SER A 208 8.75 11.59 -5.02
CA SER A 208 9.68 11.48 -6.15
C SER A 208 11.14 11.66 -5.71
N GLN A 209 11.43 12.64 -4.85
CA GLN A 209 12.78 12.83 -4.29
C GLN A 209 13.17 11.71 -3.33
N PHE A 210 12.24 11.23 -2.50
CA PHE A 210 12.43 10.08 -1.63
C PHE A 210 12.88 8.85 -2.46
N MET A 211 12.19 8.55 -3.56
CA MET A 211 12.54 7.41 -4.39
C MET A 211 13.89 7.60 -5.11
N LEU A 212 14.27 8.82 -5.47
CA LEU A 212 15.60 9.06 -6.07
C LEU A 212 16.74 8.89 -5.08
N LYS A 213 16.56 9.32 -3.82
CA LYS A 213 17.65 9.41 -2.85
C LYS A 213 17.84 8.17 -1.97
N ASN A 214 16.90 7.23 -1.96
CA ASN A 214 16.98 6.01 -1.15
C ASN A 214 16.94 4.77 -2.05
N GLU A 215 18.01 4.50 -2.80
CA GLU A 215 18.12 3.41 -3.80
C GLU A 215 17.75 2.03 -3.27
N GLN A 216 17.99 1.78 -1.98
CA GLN A 216 17.62 0.55 -1.30
C GLN A 216 16.11 0.36 -1.14
N ILE A 217 15.30 1.42 -1.27
CA ILE A 217 13.83 1.31 -1.19
C ILE A 217 13.30 0.91 -2.57
N LYS A 218 12.69 -0.27 -2.64
CA LYS A 218 12.01 -0.79 -3.84
C LYS A 218 10.59 -0.26 -3.97
N GLU A 219 9.88 -0.10 -2.85
CA GLU A 219 8.50 0.38 -2.81
C GLU A 219 8.29 1.29 -1.60
N LEU A 220 7.55 2.36 -1.79
CA LEU A 220 6.93 3.19 -0.75
C LEU A 220 5.42 3.20 -1.02
N ASP A 221 4.61 2.89 -0.03
CA ASP A 221 3.15 2.91 -0.12
C ASP A 221 2.60 3.82 0.99
N LEU A 222 1.95 4.91 0.58
CA LEU A 222 1.21 5.82 1.45
C LEU A 222 -0.29 5.56 1.19
N ASN A 223 -0.87 4.68 2.00
CA ASN A 223 -2.23 4.21 1.78
C ASN A 223 -2.98 3.92 3.10
N PRO A 224 -4.00 4.72 3.47
CA PRO A 224 -4.47 5.90 2.74
C PRO A 224 -3.67 7.18 3.06
N VAL A 225 -3.71 8.12 2.12
CA VAL A 225 -3.49 9.55 2.32
C VAL A 225 -4.85 10.23 2.46
N MET A 226 -5.09 10.90 3.58
CA MET A 226 -6.31 11.66 3.81
C MET A 226 -6.13 13.08 3.27
N ALA A 227 -6.92 13.44 2.26
CA ALA A 227 -6.94 14.77 1.66
C ALA A 227 -8.20 15.55 2.04
N THR A 228 -8.00 16.78 2.49
CA THR A 228 -9.04 17.75 2.83
C THR A 228 -8.65 19.12 2.30
N HIS A 229 -9.54 20.10 2.40
CA HIS A 229 -9.22 21.50 2.04
C HIS A 229 -8.12 22.12 2.92
N ALA A 230 -7.90 21.59 4.12
CA ALA A 230 -6.91 22.11 5.07
C ALA A 230 -5.56 21.39 4.94
N GLU A 231 -5.60 20.06 4.84
CA GLU A 231 -4.41 19.23 4.86
C GLU A 231 -4.50 17.95 4.02
N VAL A 232 -3.32 17.43 3.67
CA VAL A 232 -3.02 16.15 3.02
C VAL A 232 -2.03 15.41 3.91
N VAL A 233 -2.42 14.25 4.43
CA VAL A 233 -1.63 13.50 5.42
C VAL A 233 -1.75 11.99 5.24
N ALA A 234 -0.62 11.29 5.19
CA ALA A 234 -0.59 9.83 5.17
C ALA A 234 -0.95 9.27 6.55
N VAL A 235 -1.92 8.37 6.61
CA VAL A 235 -2.36 7.73 7.87
C VAL A 235 -1.72 6.37 8.08
N ASP A 236 -1.30 5.71 7.00
CA ASP A 236 -0.46 4.53 7.04
C ASP A 236 0.67 4.67 6.02
N VAL A 237 1.81 4.07 6.35
CA VAL A 237 3.00 4.05 5.50
C VAL A 237 3.62 2.66 5.53
N ARG A 238 4.13 2.22 4.38
CA ARG A 238 4.92 0.99 4.25
C ARG A 238 6.07 1.23 3.29
N ALA A 239 7.25 0.74 3.63
CA ALA A 239 8.38 0.73 2.71
C ALA A 239 9.00 -0.67 2.61
N ILE A 240 9.46 -1.02 1.42
CA ILE A 240 10.06 -2.31 1.08
C ILE A 240 11.49 -2.10 0.60
N LEU A 241 12.42 -2.92 1.11
CA LEU A 241 13.85 -2.95 0.76
C LEU A 241 14.14 -3.92 -0.41
#